data_AF-A0A402AKY3-F1
#
_entry.id   AF-A0A402AKY3-F1
#
_cell.length_a   1.000
_cell.length_b   1.000
_cell.length_c   1.000
_cell.angle_alpha   90.00
_cell.angle_beta   90.00
_cell.angle_gamma   90.00
#
_symmetry.space_group_name_H-M   'P 1'
#
loop_
_entity.id
_entity.type
_entity.pdbx_description
1 polymer ?
#
loop_
_entity_poly.entity_id
_entity_poly.type
_entity_poly.pdbx_seq_one_letter_code
_entity_poly.pdbx_strand_id
1 'polypeptide(L)'
;MLYARIGHQHCPKCGREVSQQTLQQIVDAVLSLPDGSRILLLAPLVQGRKGEYKNIFEEMRRSGYVRVRVDGKILDLSDEIELDKQKKHTIEVVVDRLIIRKQKKQADEELNGNAPLKKVAEPAALYEVNAARQSHVDEDGIAEPDIPAIIHEEIDPAFRQRISDSLETTLKLGNGVVLVAVVDGEEILFSEKASCVYCGISLPEIAPRTFSFNSPHGACPTCTGLGTQLEIDTELIVTNPDLSILQGAIAPWSKVVNGSQWYMATLEALAQRYHFELNKPWKELSSDIQQKLLYGDDEPLSIRYTHNMVIPNPTPPTLKVLFLIWIAATNRLRARVYAKISRAICRPACVQIAMEPA
;
A
#
# COMPACT_ATOMS: atom_id res chain seq x y z
N MET A 1 16.80 10.98 -3.50
CA MET A 1 16.28 10.02 -2.50
C MET A 1 15.91 10.76 -1.21
N LEU A 2 14.99 11.73 -1.27
CA LEU A 2 14.56 12.46 -0.07
C LEU A 2 13.41 11.71 0.62
N TYR A 3 12.37 11.39 -0.14
CA TYR A 3 11.17 10.69 0.34
C TYR A 3 11.47 9.34 1.00
N ALA A 4 12.45 8.58 0.51
CA ALA A 4 12.81 7.31 1.14
C ALA A 4 13.47 7.43 2.51
N ARG A 5 13.98 8.62 2.88
CA ARG A 5 14.71 8.85 4.14
C ARG A 5 13.92 9.63 5.18
N ILE A 6 13.07 10.56 4.74
CA ILE A 6 12.29 11.44 5.63
C ILE A 6 10.78 11.34 5.39
N GLY A 7 10.36 10.50 4.44
CA GLY A 7 8.94 10.36 4.09
C GLY A 7 8.19 9.57 5.15
N HIS A 8 7.04 10.09 5.54
CA HIS A 8 6.08 9.42 6.39
C HIS A 8 5.08 8.67 5.49
N GLN A 9 5.01 7.35 5.63
CA GLN A 9 4.06 6.52 4.89
C GLN A 9 2.64 6.74 5.40
N HIS A 10 1.68 6.83 4.49
CA HIS A 10 0.27 6.97 4.83
C HIS A 10 -0.57 5.89 4.13
N CYS A 11 -1.62 5.43 4.79
CA CYS A 11 -2.55 4.47 4.20
C CYS A 11 -3.36 5.11 3.06
N PRO A 12 -3.34 4.60 1.82
CA PRO A 12 -4.10 5.17 0.70
C PRO A 12 -5.64 5.08 0.86
N LYS A 13 -6.13 4.24 1.78
CA LYS A 13 -7.58 4.10 2.05
C LYS A 13 -8.11 5.05 3.12
N CYS A 14 -7.35 5.28 4.19
CA CYS A 14 -7.82 6.07 5.35
C CYS A 14 -6.95 7.28 5.69
N GLY A 15 -5.80 7.45 5.04
CA GLY A 15 -4.91 8.59 5.22
C GLY A 15 -4.12 8.62 6.53
N ARG A 16 -4.22 7.58 7.37
CA ARG A 16 -3.44 7.52 8.63
C ARG A 16 -1.99 7.17 8.37
N GLU A 17 -1.10 7.74 9.17
CA GLU A 17 0.32 7.42 9.14
C GLU A 17 0.55 5.94 9.50
N VAL A 18 1.47 5.29 8.79
CA VAL A 18 1.91 3.94 9.07
C VAL A 18 3.42 3.98 9.27
N SER A 19 3.85 3.69 10.49
CA SER A 19 5.26 3.56 10.85
C SER A 19 5.58 2.09 11.14
N GLN A 20 6.78 1.67 10.74
CA GLN A 20 7.36 0.40 11.14
C GLN A 20 8.37 0.68 12.25
N GLN A 21 8.26 -0.04 13.36
CA GLN A 21 9.16 0.11 14.51
C GLN A 21 9.67 -1.26 14.96
N THR A 22 10.94 -1.33 15.34
CA THR A 22 11.51 -2.55 15.92
C THR A 22 11.03 -2.71 17.37
N LEU A 23 11.02 -3.94 17.88
CA LEU A 23 10.70 -4.22 19.29
C LEU A 23 11.47 -3.29 20.24
N GLN A 24 12.78 -3.08 20.00
CA GLN A 24 13.61 -2.20 20.81
C GLN A 24 13.12 -0.74 20.79
N GLN A 25 12.77 -0.22 19.62
CA GLN A 25 12.22 1.14 19.48
C GLN A 25 10.87 1.27 20.20
N ILE A 26 10.03 0.24 20.16
CA ILE A 26 8.75 0.22 20.89
C ILE A 26 9.02 0.20 22.39
N VAL A 27 9.94 -0.63 22.87
CA VAL A 27 10.36 -0.67 24.29
C VAL A 27 10.84 0.72 24.73
N ASP A 28 11.73 1.34 23.96
CA ASP A 28 12.27 2.66 24.28
C ASP A 28 11.18 3.75 24.27
N ALA A 29 10.23 3.70 23.33
CA ALA A 29 9.10 4.62 23.27
C ALA A 29 8.11 4.43 24.43
N VAL A 30 7.89 3.20 24.89
CA VAL A 30 7.06 2.92 26.07
C VAL A 30 7.75 3.40 27.35
N LEU A 31 9.08 3.24 27.43
CA LEU A 31 9.88 3.70 28.56
C LEU A 31 10.06 5.22 28.63
N SER A 32 9.90 5.93 27.51
CA SER A 32 9.96 7.39 27.47
C SER A 32 8.70 8.07 28.01
N LEU A 33 7.62 7.31 28.25
CA LEU A 33 6.39 7.81 28.86
C LEU A 33 6.66 8.41 30.26
N PRO A 34 5.80 9.36 30.72
CA PRO A 34 5.99 10.02 32.02
C PRO A 34 6.05 9.03 33.18
N ASP A 35 6.85 9.35 34.19
CA ASP A 35 6.96 8.53 35.41
C ASP A 35 5.60 8.43 36.13
N GLY A 36 5.27 7.26 36.66
CA GLY A 36 3.98 6.96 37.27
C GLY A 36 2.84 6.64 36.29
N SER A 37 3.08 6.71 34.97
CA SER A 37 2.07 6.35 33.96
C SER A 37 1.66 4.88 34.12
N ARG A 38 0.35 4.64 34.23
CA ARG A 38 -0.23 3.30 34.22
C ARG A 38 -0.60 2.96 32.79
N ILE A 39 -0.07 1.86 32.27
CA ILE A 39 -0.29 1.43 30.89
C ILE A 39 -0.91 0.04 30.82
N LEU A 40 -1.74 -0.17 29.80
CA LEU A 40 -2.31 -1.45 29.43
C LEU A 40 -1.72 -1.85 28.07
N LEU A 41 -1.11 -3.02 27.99
CA LEU A 41 -0.66 -3.60 26.74
C LEU A 41 -1.80 -4.43 26.14
N LEU A 42 -2.26 -4.03 24.96
CA LEU A 42 -3.43 -4.58 24.30
C LEU A 42 -3.04 -5.20 22.96
N ALA A 43 -3.39 -6.48 22.78
CA ALA A 43 -3.25 -7.18 21.51
C ALA A 43 -4.57 -7.09 20.72
N PRO A 44 -4.62 -6.37 19.58
CA PRO A 44 -5.83 -6.30 18.77
C PRO A 44 -6.06 -7.60 18.01
N LEU A 45 -7.15 -8.30 18.31
CA LEU A 45 -7.51 -9.55 17.64
C LEU A 45 -8.51 -9.33 16.52
N VAL A 46 -9.49 -8.45 16.75
CA VAL A 46 -10.55 -8.10 15.80
C VAL A 46 -10.78 -6.61 15.85
N GLN A 47 -10.92 -5.96 14.70
CA GLN A 47 -11.17 -4.52 14.62
C GLN A 47 -12.26 -4.21 13.61
N GLY A 48 -13.39 -3.66 14.08
CA GLY A 48 -14.47 -3.17 13.24
C GLY A 48 -15.11 -4.20 12.30
N ARG A 49 -15.09 -5.49 12.68
CA ARG A 49 -15.65 -6.60 11.88
C ARG A 49 -16.92 -7.16 12.53
N LYS A 50 -17.82 -7.68 11.69
CA LYS A 50 -19.09 -8.26 12.14
C LYS A 50 -18.93 -9.73 12.52
N GLY A 51 -19.45 -10.13 13.67
CA GLY A 51 -19.41 -11.52 14.12
C GLY A 51 -19.52 -11.67 15.64
N GLU A 52 -19.76 -12.89 16.10
CA GLU A 52 -19.91 -13.20 17.54
C GLU A 52 -18.57 -13.56 18.22
N TYR A 53 -17.60 -14.04 17.45
CA TYR A 53 -16.22 -14.33 17.88
C TYR A 53 -16.06 -15.27 19.12
N LYS A 54 -17.05 -16.12 19.43
CA LYS A 54 -17.02 -17.08 20.56
C LYS A 54 -15.73 -17.93 20.62
N ASN A 55 -15.30 -18.44 19.46
CA ASN A 55 -14.07 -19.25 19.36
C ASN A 55 -12.82 -18.47 19.82
N ILE A 56 -12.74 -17.17 19.54
CA ILE A 56 -11.60 -16.34 19.93
C ILE A 56 -11.56 -16.18 21.46
N PHE A 57 -12.72 -15.97 22.10
CA PHE A 57 -12.79 -15.87 23.55
C PHE A 57 -12.41 -17.19 24.24
N GLU A 58 -12.88 -18.33 23.72
CA GLU A 58 -12.50 -19.64 24.25
C GLU A 58 -11.01 -19.93 24.10
N GLU A 59 -10.42 -19.60 22.95
CA GLU A 59 -8.99 -19.76 22.70
C GLU A 59 -8.16 -18.93 23.69
N MET A 60 -8.52 -17.66 23.87
CA MET A 60 -7.82 -16.77 24.80
C MET A 60 -7.96 -17.21 26.26
N ARG A 61 -9.13 -17.77 26.63
CA ARG A 61 -9.35 -18.37 27.95
C ARG A 61 -8.44 -19.60 28.16
N ARG A 62 -8.31 -20.46 27.15
CA ARG A 62 -7.40 -21.64 27.19
C ARG A 62 -5.93 -21.22 27.27
N SER A 63 -5.56 -20.11 26.63
CA SER A 63 -4.21 -19.53 26.72
C SER A 63 -3.94 -18.84 28.07
N GLY A 64 -4.92 -18.74 28.97
CA GLY A 64 -4.76 -18.22 30.32
C GLY A 64 -4.93 -16.71 30.46
N TYR A 65 -5.42 -16.02 29.43
CA TYR A 65 -5.76 -14.60 29.55
C TYR A 65 -7.02 -14.41 30.39
N VAL A 66 -7.02 -13.38 31.23
CA VAL A 66 -8.13 -13.10 32.17
C VAL A 66 -9.02 -11.96 31.68
N ARG A 67 -8.48 -11.00 30.93
CA ARG A 67 -9.22 -9.78 30.58
C ARG A 67 -9.18 -9.50 29.09
N VAL A 68 -10.30 -9.00 28.59
CA VAL A 68 -10.46 -8.58 27.20
C VAL A 68 -11.19 -7.25 27.15
N ARG A 69 -10.79 -6.37 26.24
CA ARG A 69 -11.47 -5.13 25.92
C ARG A 69 -12.33 -5.34 24.69
N VAL A 70 -13.64 -5.20 24.85
CA VAL A 70 -14.61 -5.33 23.76
C VAL A 70 -15.37 -4.02 23.61
N ASP A 71 -15.31 -3.42 22.43
CA ASP A 71 -15.93 -2.13 22.11
C ASP A 71 -15.62 -1.03 23.15
N GLY A 72 -14.37 -1.00 23.61
CA GLY A 72 -13.87 -0.05 24.60
C GLY A 72 -14.14 -0.42 26.07
N LYS A 73 -14.92 -1.47 26.35
CA LYS A 73 -15.20 -1.93 27.73
C LYS A 73 -14.32 -3.11 28.10
N ILE A 74 -13.64 -3.03 29.24
CA ILE A 74 -12.85 -4.13 29.77
C ILE A 74 -13.77 -5.11 30.51
N LEU A 75 -13.76 -6.37 30.09
CA LEU A 75 -14.54 -7.48 30.62
C LEU A 75 -13.60 -8.60 31.09
N ASP A 76 -14.08 -9.43 32.03
CA ASP A 76 -13.39 -10.66 32.40
C ASP A 76 -13.73 -11.76 31.39
N LEU A 77 -12.72 -12.49 30.92
CA LEU A 77 -12.89 -13.63 30.02
C LEU A 77 -13.58 -14.81 30.70
N SER A 78 -13.67 -14.82 32.03
CA SER A 78 -14.41 -15.82 32.81
C SER A 78 -15.92 -15.66 32.66
N ASP A 79 -16.40 -14.45 32.38
CA ASP A 79 -17.82 -14.15 32.21
C ASP A 79 -18.32 -14.60 30.82
N GLU A 80 -19.63 -14.81 30.68
CA GLU A 80 -20.26 -15.05 29.38
C GLU A 80 -20.37 -13.74 28.59
N ILE A 81 -19.58 -13.64 27.52
CA ILE A 81 -19.57 -12.49 26.61
C ILE A 81 -20.33 -12.85 25.34
N GLU A 82 -21.52 -12.30 25.17
CA GLU A 82 -22.32 -12.44 23.96
C GLU A 82 -22.26 -11.20 23.08
N LEU A 83 -21.90 -11.37 21.81
CA LEU A 83 -21.82 -10.32 20.81
C LEU A 83 -22.84 -10.53 19.69
N ASP A 84 -23.27 -9.44 19.07
CA ASP A 84 -24.28 -9.46 18.00
C ASP A 84 -23.61 -9.71 16.64
N LYS A 85 -23.98 -10.81 15.98
CA LYS A 85 -23.45 -11.19 14.67
C LYS A 85 -23.56 -10.11 13.59
N GLN A 86 -24.54 -9.20 13.68
CA GLN A 86 -24.79 -8.18 12.66
C GLN A 86 -24.06 -6.85 12.92
N LYS A 87 -23.49 -6.67 14.12
CA LYS A 87 -22.80 -5.45 14.52
C LYS A 87 -21.29 -5.61 14.38
N LYS A 88 -20.62 -4.49 14.12
CA LYS A 88 -19.16 -4.43 14.06
C LYS A 88 -18.64 -4.35 15.48
N HIS A 89 -17.68 -5.21 15.80
CA HIS A 89 -17.04 -5.27 17.10
C HIS A 89 -15.53 -5.08 16.98
N THR A 90 -14.94 -4.52 18.02
CA THR A 90 -13.48 -4.43 18.22
C THR A 90 -13.12 -5.19 19.50
N ILE A 91 -12.20 -6.14 19.39
CA ILE A 91 -11.80 -7.07 20.45
C ILE A 91 -10.28 -7.02 20.59
N GLU A 92 -9.84 -6.69 21.79
CA GLU A 92 -8.43 -6.55 22.15
C GLU A 92 -8.15 -7.27 23.47
N VAL A 93 -7.16 -8.15 23.53
CA VAL A 93 -6.82 -8.88 24.76
C VAL A 93 -5.84 -8.07 25.59
N VAL A 94 -6.07 -8.02 26.90
CA VAL A 94 -5.15 -7.36 27.85
C VAL A 94 -4.05 -8.35 28.23
N VAL A 95 -2.82 -8.07 27.81
CA VAL A 95 -1.67 -8.96 28.02
C VAL A 95 -0.97 -8.64 29.34
N ASP A 96 -0.55 -7.39 29.54
CA ASP A 96 0.05 -6.95 30.80
C ASP A 96 -0.45 -5.55 31.21
N ARG A 97 -0.32 -5.26 32.50
CA ARG A 97 -0.66 -3.99 33.13
C ARG A 97 0.57 -3.52 33.90
N LEU A 98 1.15 -2.43 33.43
CA LEU A 98 2.45 -1.97 33.89
C LEU A 98 2.32 -0.55 34.44
N ILE A 99 3.22 -0.21 35.37
CA ILE A 99 3.37 1.15 35.88
C ILE A 99 4.79 1.56 35.57
N ILE A 100 4.96 2.60 34.77
CA ILE A 100 6.28 3.14 34.45
C ILE A 100 6.85 3.75 35.73
N ARG A 101 8.03 3.26 36.14
CA ARG A 101 8.78 3.76 37.29
C ARG A 101 10.18 4.11 36.84
N LYS A 102 10.56 5.38 36.95
CA LYS A 102 11.92 5.86 36.71
C LYS A 102 12.61 6.01 38.07
N GLN A 103 13.72 5.31 38.28
CA GLN A 103 14.50 5.50 39.50
C GLN A 103 15.18 6.86 39.43
N LYS A 104 14.85 7.75 40.37
CA LYS A 104 15.70 8.91 40.65
C LYS A 104 16.84 8.42 41.53
N LYS A 105 18.08 8.41 41.01
CA LYS A 105 19.27 8.33 41.87
C LYS A 105 19.19 9.50 42.84
N GLN A 106 19.06 9.22 44.13
CA GLN A 106 19.13 10.22 45.19
C GLN A 106 20.54 10.84 45.16
N ALA A 107 20.61 12.12 44.84
CA ALA A 107 21.80 12.95 45.03
C ALA A 107 21.76 13.64 46.42
N ASP A 108 21.17 13.00 47.43
CA ASP A 108 20.90 13.60 48.75
C ASP A 108 21.60 12.88 49.93
N GLU A 109 22.57 11.99 49.69
CA GLU A 109 23.28 11.25 50.77
C GLU A 109 24.68 11.79 51.15
N GLU A 110 25.14 12.93 50.60
CA GLU A 110 26.44 13.53 50.97
C GLU A 110 26.38 14.64 52.05
N LEU A 111 25.23 14.97 52.63
CA LEU A 111 25.13 16.05 53.63
C LEU A 111 24.87 15.62 55.08
N ASN A 112 24.66 14.35 55.37
CA ASN A 112 24.54 13.87 56.76
C ASN A 112 25.65 12.86 57.09
N GLY A 113 26.76 13.41 57.58
CA GLY A 113 27.91 12.64 58.03
C GLY A 113 27.57 11.68 59.19
N ASN A 114 27.80 10.39 58.95
CA ASN A 114 28.58 9.47 59.78
C ASN A 114 28.27 8.03 59.37
N ALA A 115 29.08 7.46 58.48
CA ALA A 115 29.12 6.01 58.26
C ALA A 115 30.29 5.40 59.06
N PRO A 116 30.09 4.33 59.86
CA PRO A 116 31.19 3.64 60.51
C PRO A 116 31.92 2.73 59.51
N LEU A 117 33.25 2.81 59.54
CA LEU A 117 34.18 2.01 58.76
C LEU A 117 33.94 0.51 58.93
N LYS A 118 33.62 -0.19 57.84
CA LYS A 118 33.77 -1.64 57.76
C LYS A 118 35.04 -1.96 56.94
N LYS A 119 36.10 -2.30 57.66
CA LYS A 119 37.31 -2.93 57.11
C LYS A 119 36.93 -4.34 56.62
N VAL A 120 37.51 -4.78 55.49
CA VAL A 120 38.45 -5.92 55.40
C VAL A 120 38.71 -6.29 53.92
N ALA A 121 40.00 -6.30 53.60
CA ALA A 121 40.74 -7.08 52.59
C ALA A 121 40.59 -6.78 51.08
N GLU A 122 41.59 -6.07 50.56
CA GLU A 122 42.24 -6.32 49.25
C GLU A 122 43.55 -7.14 49.49
N PRO A 123 44.29 -7.68 48.49
CA PRO A 123 44.32 -7.29 47.06
C PRO A 123 44.61 -8.37 45.99
N ALA A 124 44.68 -7.88 44.74
CA ALA A 124 45.33 -8.40 43.52
C ALA A 124 44.36 -9.02 42.47
N ALA A 125 44.37 -8.66 41.18
CA ALA A 125 45.33 -7.86 40.42
C ALA A 125 44.78 -7.48 39.02
N LEU A 126 45.38 -6.42 38.44
CA LEU A 126 45.61 -6.15 37.01
C LEU A 126 44.41 -5.93 36.08
N TYR A 127 43.98 -4.68 35.94
CA TYR A 127 44.35 -3.75 34.86
C TYR A 127 43.43 -2.53 34.98
N GLU A 128 43.91 -1.46 35.62
CA GLU A 128 43.28 -0.16 35.54
C GLU A 128 43.65 0.49 34.20
N VAL A 129 42.69 0.54 33.28
CA VAL A 129 42.66 1.59 32.25
C VAL A 129 41.86 2.76 32.81
N ASN A 130 42.46 3.47 33.76
CA ASN A 130 42.14 4.87 34.02
C ASN A 130 42.68 5.68 32.85
N ALA A 131 41.94 5.68 31.73
CA ALA A 131 42.12 6.72 30.71
C ALA A 131 41.53 8.02 31.27
N ALA A 132 42.33 8.76 32.03
CA ALA A 132 42.11 10.19 32.18
C ALA A 132 42.10 10.78 30.77
N ARG A 133 40.93 11.12 30.24
CA ARG A 133 40.81 11.96 29.05
C ARG A 133 41.45 13.29 29.39
N GLN A 134 42.72 13.44 29.01
CA GLN A 134 43.33 14.75 28.88
C GLN A 134 42.48 15.53 27.86
N SER A 135 42.08 16.73 28.25
CA SER A 135 41.49 17.71 27.35
C SER A 135 42.48 17.98 26.22
N HIS A 136 42.22 17.41 25.05
CA HIS A 136 42.84 17.89 23.82
C HIS A 136 42.26 19.26 23.53
N VAL A 137 43.08 20.29 23.69
CA VAL A 137 42.81 21.63 23.19
C VAL A 137 43.44 21.68 21.80
N ASP A 138 42.64 21.76 20.76
CA ASP A 138 43.14 21.99 19.39
C ASP A 138 43.68 23.42 19.26
N GLU A 139 44.67 23.62 18.39
CA GLU A 139 45.48 24.84 18.21
C GLU A 139 44.70 26.13 17.82
N ASP A 140 43.39 26.04 17.57
CA ASP A 140 42.56 27.17 17.14
C ASP A 140 41.64 27.77 18.22
N GLY A 141 41.75 27.34 19.49
CA GLY A 141 41.14 28.07 20.62
C GLY A 141 39.61 28.14 20.64
N ILE A 142 38.92 27.20 19.99
CA ILE A 142 37.46 27.07 20.06
C ILE A 142 37.16 25.93 21.04
N ALA A 143 36.58 26.26 22.19
CA ALA A 143 36.09 25.27 23.15
C ALA A 143 35.01 24.40 22.48
N GLU A 144 35.15 23.08 22.55
CA GLU A 144 34.04 22.17 22.26
C GLU A 144 32.87 22.58 23.16
N PRO A 145 31.66 22.82 22.61
CA PRO A 145 30.51 23.11 23.43
C PRO A 145 30.23 21.90 24.32
N ASP A 146 30.16 22.13 25.63
CA ASP A 146 29.66 21.17 26.60
C ASP A 146 28.28 20.67 26.14
N ILE A 147 28.24 19.51 25.48
CA ILE A 147 26.99 18.81 25.25
C ILE A 147 26.58 18.30 26.63
N PRO A 148 25.50 18.80 27.25
CA PRO A 148 25.07 18.29 28.53
C PRO A 148 24.80 16.80 28.37
N ALA A 149 25.52 15.99 29.14
CA ALA A 149 25.33 14.56 29.18
C ALA A 149 23.83 14.28 29.29
N ILE A 150 23.27 13.60 28.28
CA ILE A 150 21.90 13.10 28.35
C ILE A 150 21.87 12.25 29.62
N ILE A 151 21.08 12.71 30.59
CA ILE A 151 20.83 11.99 31.83
C ILE A 151 20.22 10.66 31.38
N HIS A 152 21.05 9.60 31.35
CA HIS A 152 20.51 8.25 31.27
C HIS A 152 19.78 8.06 32.60
N GLU A 153 18.48 8.36 32.60
CA GLU A 153 17.55 7.85 33.62
C GLU A 153 17.71 6.32 33.57
N GLU A 154 18.54 5.78 34.46
CA GLU A 154 18.80 4.34 34.54
C GLU A 154 17.52 3.66 34.99
N ILE A 155 16.76 3.16 34.02
CA ILE A 155 15.60 2.30 34.25
C ILE A 155 16.12 0.95 34.73
N ASP A 156 15.46 0.37 35.75
CA ASP A 156 15.80 -0.95 36.27
C ASP A 156 15.87 -2.00 35.12
N PRO A 157 17.03 -2.66 34.92
CA PRO A 157 17.20 -3.66 33.87
C PRO A 157 16.16 -4.79 33.94
N ALA A 158 15.74 -5.20 35.14
CA ALA A 158 14.73 -6.23 35.31
C ALA A 158 13.34 -5.78 34.81
N PHE A 159 13.00 -4.51 35.05
CA PHE A 159 11.76 -3.93 34.56
C PHE A 159 11.76 -3.79 33.03
N ARG A 160 12.88 -3.37 32.44
CA ARG A 160 13.05 -3.30 30.98
C ARG A 160 12.87 -4.68 30.34
N GLN A 161 13.44 -5.73 30.91
CA GLN A 161 13.27 -7.10 30.42
C GLN A 161 11.80 -7.52 30.43
N ARG A 162 11.08 -7.28 31.53
CA ARG A 162 9.65 -7.60 31.63
C ARG A 162 8.81 -6.88 30.57
N ILE A 163 9.08 -5.59 30.34
CA ILE A 163 8.40 -4.83 29.28
C ILE A 163 8.66 -5.45 27.92
N SER A 164 9.92 -5.79 27.62
CA SER A 164 10.31 -6.42 26.37
C SER A 164 9.56 -7.75 26.15
N ASP A 165 9.56 -8.64 27.14
CA ASP A 165 8.90 -9.94 27.06
C ASP A 165 7.38 -9.80 26.87
N SER A 166 6.78 -8.82 27.55
CA SER A 166 5.34 -8.54 27.46
C SER A 166 4.96 -7.96 26.09
N LEU A 167 5.77 -7.04 25.56
CA LEU A 167 5.57 -6.48 24.22
C LEU A 167 5.76 -7.54 23.15
N GLU A 168 6.78 -8.40 23.26
CA GLU A 168 6.99 -9.51 22.31
C GLU A 168 5.79 -10.45 22.30
N THR A 169 5.25 -10.79 23.47
CA THR A 169 4.03 -11.61 23.59
C THR A 169 2.82 -10.91 22.97
N THR A 170 2.66 -9.62 23.24
CA THR A 170 1.54 -8.82 22.72
C THR A 170 1.58 -8.68 21.20
N LEU A 171 2.76 -8.43 20.64
CA LEU A 171 3.00 -8.34 19.20
C LEU A 171 2.74 -9.67 18.51
N LYS A 172 3.15 -10.80 19.10
CA LYS A 172 2.84 -12.15 18.56
C LYS A 172 1.34 -12.40 18.49
N LEU A 173 0.58 -12.06 19.54
CA LEU A 173 -0.88 -12.21 19.55
C LEU A 173 -1.59 -11.25 18.59
N GLY A 174 -1.16 -10.00 18.54
CA GLY A 174 -1.71 -8.94 17.70
C GLY A 174 -1.20 -8.94 16.25
N ASN A 175 -0.57 -10.03 15.80
CA ASN A 175 -0.01 -10.19 14.46
C ASN A 175 0.98 -9.08 14.02
N GLY A 176 1.79 -8.60 14.97
CA GLY A 176 2.78 -7.54 14.80
C GLY A 176 2.26 -6.15 15.16
N VAL A 177 1.11 -6.05 15.83
CA VAL A 177 0.51 -4.78 16.27
C VAL A 177 0.28 -4.83 17.78
N VAL A 178 0.57 -3.73 18.46
CA VAL A 178 0.23 -3.53 19.88
C VAL A 178 -0.39 -2.16 20.09
N LEU A 179 -1.44 -2.10 20.90
CA LEU A 179 -1.96 -0.84 21.43
C LEU A 179 -1.50 -0.68 22.87
N VAL A 180 -0.90 0.47 23.17
CA VAL A 180 -0.50 0.87 24.53
C VAL A 180 -1.48 1.94 24.98
N ALA A 181 -2.40 1.57 25.87
CA ALA A 181 -3.37 2.51 26.42
C ALA A 181 -2.86 3.06 27.75
N VAL A 182 -2.62 4.37 27.81
CA VAL A 182 -2.31 5.06 29.07
C VAL A 182 -3.63 5.31 29.82
N VAL A 183 -3.72 4.89 31.08
CA VAL A 183 -4.90 5.14 31.91
C VAL A 183 -5.07 6.66 32.07
N ASP A 184 -6.27 7.16 31.74
CA ASP A 184 -6.61 8.59 31.71
C ASP A 184 -5.85 9.44 30.67
N GLY A 185 -5.22 8.80 29.68
CA GLY A 185 -4.43 9.45 28.64
C GLY A 185 -4.77 8.99 27.23
N GLU A 186 -3.78 9.09 26.35
CA GLU A 186 -3.90 8.72 24.94
C GLU A 186 -3.61 7.22 24.70
N GLU A 187 -4.18 6.69 23.62
CA GLU A 187 -3.86 5.35 23.13
C GLU A 187 -2.83 5.45 22.01
N ILE A 188 -1.68 4.79 22.19
CA ILE A 188 -0.58 4.81 21.24
C ILE A 188 -0.52 3.45 20.55
N LEU A 189 -0.53 3.46 19.22
CA LEU A 189 -0.44 2.25 18.41
C LEU A 189 1.00 2.07 17.92
N PHE A 190 1.55 0.88 18.11
CA PHE A 190 2.84 0.49 17.58
C PHE A 190 2.68 -0.71 16.64
N SER A 191 3.50 -0.77 15.59
CA SER A 191 3.47 -1.85 14.59
C SER A 191 4.88 -2.26 14.17
N GLU A 192 5.17 -3.56 14.20
CA GLU A 192 6.41 -4.15 13.68
C GLU A 192 6.42 -4.27 12.15
N LYS A 193 5.23 -4.23 11.55
CA LYS A 193 5.04 -4.31 10.09
C LYS A 193 4.63 -2.95 9.58
N ALA A 194 5.08 -2.60 8.37
CA ALA A 194 4.51 -1.48 7.63
C ALA A 194 3.08 -1.85 7.17
N SER A 195 2.11 -1.87 8.09
CA SER A 195 0.72 -2.26 7.81
C SER A 195 -0.27 -1.29 8.46
N CYS A 196 -1.30 -0.91 7.71
CA CYS A 196 -2.40 -0.14 8.29
C CYS A 196 -3.34 -1.06 9.07
N VAL A 197 -3.37 -0.87 10.39
CA VAL A 197 -4.17 -1.66 11.34
C VAL A 197 -5.67 -1.57 11.05
N TYR A 198 -6.18 -0.36 10.77
CA TYR A 198 -7.61 -0.13 10.53
C TYR A 198 -8.13 -0.65 9.19
N CYS A 199 -7.29 -0.64 8.16
CA CYS A 199 -7.69 -1.08 6.81
C CYS A 199 -7.24 -2.51 6.48
N GLY A 200 -6.36 -3.10 7.31
CA GLY A 200 -5.78 -4.42 7.09
C GLY A 200 -4.93 -4.52 5.82
N ILE A 201 -4.38 -3.40 5.34
CA ILE A 201 -3.49 -3.39 4.17
C ILE A 201 -2.04 -3.41 4.61
N SER A 202 -1.23 -4.25 3.98
CA SER A 202 0.22 -4.19 4.09
C SER A 202 0.75 -3.18 3.09
N LEU A 203 1.61 -2.29 3.54
CA LEU A 203 2.36 -1.37 2.70
C LEU A 203 3.74 -1.98 2.42
N PRO A 204 4.32 -1.71 1.24
CA PRO A 204 5.69 -2.10 0.94
C PRO A 204 6.67 -1.30 1.80
N GLU A 205 7.85 -1.85 2.04
CA GLU A 205 8.93 -1.13 2.73
C GLU A 205 9.36 0.12 1.96
N ILE A 206 9.62 1.20 2.68
CA ILE A 206 10.17 2.44 2.11
C ILE A 206 11.59 2.17 1.63
N ALA A 207 11.80 2.12 0.32
CA ALA A 207 13.12 2.01 -0.27
C ALA A 207 13.26 2.97 -1.45
N PRO A 208 14.45 3.47 -1.78
CA PRO A 208 14.63 4.37 -2.92
C PRO A 208 14.04 3.87 -4.25
N ARG A 209 14.01 2.55 -4.45
CA ARG A 209 13.44 1.89 -5.64
C ARG A 209 11.91 1.96 -5.72
N THR A 210 11.21 2.05 -4.59
CA THR A 210 9.73 2.19 -4.57
C THR A 210 9.32 3.58 -5.03
N PHE A 211 10.21 4.56 -4.94
CA PHE A 211 10.04 5.91 -5.53
C PHE A 211 10.68 6.04 -6.91
N SER A 212 10.79 4.94 -7.67
CA SER A 212 11.26 4.97 -9.05
C SER A 212 10.21 4.38 -9.97
N PHE A 213 9.66 5.22 -10.86
CA PHE A 213 8.75 4.77 -11.92
C PHE A 213 9.43 3.85 -12.95
N ASN A 214 10.77 3.85 -12.98
CA ASN A 214 11.56 2.91 -13.79
C ASN A 214 11.73 1.54 -13.13
N SER A 215 11.32 1.38 -11.87
CA SER A 215 11.33 0.11 -11.16
C SER A 215 9.93 -0.49 -11.13
N PRO A 216 9.77 -1.81 -11.33
CA PRO A 216 8.47 -2.46 -11.18
C PRO A 216 7.86 -2.30 -9.78
N HIS A 217 8.68 -2.01 -8.76
CA HIS A 217 8.23 -1.79 -7.38
C HIS A 217 7.70 -0.39 -7.10
N GLY A 218 7.94 0.57 -7.99
CA GLY A 218 7.43 1.93 -7.86
C GLY A 218 6.52 2.34 -9.01
N ALA A 219 6.49 1.57 -10.10
CA ALA A 219 5.73 1.85 -11.29
C ALA A 219 4.23 1.56 -11.09
N CYS A 220 3.38 2.48 -11.56
CA CYS A 220 1.93 2.24 -11.64
C CYS A 220 1.69 0.95 -12.47
N PRO A 221 0.97 -0.07 -11.96
CA PRO A 221 0.78 -1.34 -12.66
C PRO A 221 -0.02 -1.19 -13.96
N THR A 222 -0.80 -0.12 -14.08
CA THR A 222 -1.61 0.18 -15.26
C THR A 222 -0.76 0.74 -16.41
N CYS A 223 0.04 1.77 -16.17
CA CYS A 223 0.88 2.39 -17.21
C CYS A 223 2.33 1.90 -17.22
N THR A 224 2.69 0.97 -16.33
CA THR A 224 4.04 0.43 -16.14
C THR A 224 5.11 1.54 -16.03
N GLY A 225 4.81 2.61 -15.30
CA GLY A 225 5.75 3.72 -15.10
C GLY A 225 5.82 4.76 -16.22
N LEU A 226 5.01 4.64 -17.28
CA LEU A 226 5.00 5.59 -18.40
C LEU A 226 4.20 6.88 -18.10
N GLY A 227 3.32 6.87 -17.10
CA GLY A 227 2.42 7.99 -16.76
C GLY A 227 1.24 8.19 -17.73
N THR A 228 1.35 7.64 -18.94
CA THR A 228 0.32 7.71 -19.98
C THR A 228 0.04 6.33 -20.56
N GLN A 229 -1.18 6.13 -21.07
CA GLN A 229 -1.51 5.02 -21.94
C GLN A 229 -1.86 5.55 -23.33
N LEU A 230 -1.45 4.83 -24.37
CA LEU A 230 -1.86 5.11 -25.74
C LEU A 230 -3.27 4.55 -25.94
N GLU A 231 -4.25 5.45 -25.97
CA GLU A 231 -5.61 5.15 -26.37
C GLU A 231 -5.84 5.67 -27.78
N ILE A 232 -6.65 4.94 -28.54
CA ILE A 232 -6.98 5.32 -29.91
C ILE A 232 -7.85 6.57 -29.89
N ASP A 233 -7.47 7.57 -30.67
CA ASP A 233 -8.21 8.81 -30.81
C ASP A 233 -9.06 8.74 -32.09
N THR A 234 -10.38 8.81 -31.91
CA THR A 234 -11.34 8.69 -33.02
C THR A 234 -11.18 9.83 -34.03
N GLU A 235 -10.75 11.02 -33.59
CA GLU A 235 -10.52 12.18 -34.45
C GLU A 235 -9.29 11.97 -35.37
N LEU A 236 -8.30 11.20 -34.91
CA LEU A 236 -7.13 10.88 -35.72
C LEU A 236 -7.38 9.75 -36.73
N ILE A 237 -8.43 8.95 -36.52
CA ILE A 237 -8.85 7.87 -37.43
C ILE A 237 -9.77 8.40 -38.53
N VAL A 238 -10.75 9.22 -38.13
CA VAL A 238 -11.76 9.77 -39.04
C VAL A 238 -11.28 11.15 -39.51
N THR A 239 -10.42 11.16 -40.54
CA THR A 239 -9.81 12.40 -41.02
C THR A 239 -10.76 13.30 -41.79
N ASN A 240 -11.83 12.74 -42.38
CA ASN A 240 -12.80 13.47 -43.20
C ASN A 240 -14.23 13.02 -42.87
N PRO A 241 -14.87 13.57 -41.82
CA PRO A 241 -16.21 13.13 -41.38
C PRO A 241 -17.34 13.51 -42.34
N ASP A 242 -17.09 14.42 -43.29
CA ASP A 242 -18.04 14.82 -44.33
C ASP A 242 -18.12 13.83 -45.50
N LEU A 243 -17.15 12.91 -45.61
CA LEU A 243 -17.14 11.88 -46.64
C LEU A 243 -17.84 10.62 -46.14
N SER A 244 -18.26 9.78 -47.09
CA SER A 244 -18.75 8.44 -46.78
C SER A 244 -17.61 7.47 -46.46
N ILE A 245 -17.94 6.29 -45.93
CA ILE A 245 -16.96 5.24 -45.65
C ILE A 245 -16.25 4.83 -46.95
N LEU A 246 -17.01 4.68 -48.05
CA LEU A 246 -16.46 4.31 -49.37
C LEU A 246 -15.60 5.42 -49.98
N GLN A 247 -15.88 6.69 -49.66
CA GLN A 247 -15.08 7.84 -50.11
C GLN A 247 -13.83 8.08 -49.26
N GLY A 248 -13.60 7.27 -48.22
CA GLY A 248 -12.39 7.33 -47.40
C GLY A 248 -12.49 8.23 -46.17
N ALA A 249 -13.67 8.32 -45.54
CA ALA A 249 -13.83 9.01 -44.25
C ALA A 249 -12.87 8.50 -43.16
N ILE A 250 -12.60 7.18 -43.17
CA ILE A 250 -11.67 6.51 -42.26
C ILE A 250 -10.32 6.32 -42.95
N ALA A 251 -9.29 7.03 -42.48
CA ALA A 251 -7.99 7.10 -43.15
C ALA A 251 -7.32 5.73 -43.35
N PRO A 252 -7.27 4.83 -42.35
CA PRO A 252 -6.72 3.48 -42.53
C PRO A 252 -7.45 2.63 -43.59
N TRP A 253 -8.73 2.93 -43.86
CA TRP A 253 -9.57 2.13 -44.74
C TRP A 253 -9.58 2.64 -46.18
N SER A 254 -9.30 3.93 -46.41
CA SER A 254 -9.29 4.56 -47.74
C SER A 254 -8.52 3.78 -48.83
N LYS A 255 -7.38 3.15 -48.48
CA LYS A 255 -6.57 2.34 -49.43
C LYS A 255 -6.92 0.86 -49.42
N VAL A 256 -7.47 0.35 -48.32
CA VAL A 256 -7.73 -1.08 -48.09
C VAL A 256 -9.07 -1.49 -48.73
N VAL A 257 -10.08 -0.63 -48.60
CA VAL A 257 -11.42 -0.81 -49.17
C VAL A 257 -11.36 -0.87 -50.70
N ASN A 258 -10.47 -0.08 -51.31
CA ASN A 258 -10.28 -0.05 -52.78
C ASN A 258 -9.49 -1.24 -53.35
N GLY A 259 -8.88 -2.09 -52.50
CA GLY A 259 -8.00 -3.18 -52.95
C GLY A 259 -8.37 -4.58 -52.45
N SER A 260 -9.34 -4.71 -51.54
CA SER A 260 -9.64 -6.00 -50.89
C SER A 260 -11.14 -6.28 -50.83
N GLN A 261 -11.56 -7.30 -51.60
CA GLN A 261 -12.94 -7.79 -51.63
C GLN A 261 -13.44 -8.28 -50.26
N TRP A 262 -12.54 -8.73 -49.38
CA TRP A 262 -12.88 -9.18 -48.02
C TRP A 262 -13.39 -8.03 -47.13
N TYR A 263 -12.74 -6.87 -47.17
CA TYR A 263 -13.15 -5.73 -46.34
C TYR A 263 -14.46 -5.12 -46.83
N MET A 264 -14.66 -5.06 -48.15
CA MET A 264 -15.95 -4.66 -48.73
C MET A 264 -17.08 -5.59 -48.28
N ALA A 265 -16.91 -6.91 -48.39
CA ALA A 265 -17.91 -7.87 -47.94
C ALA A 265 -18.21 -7.77 -46.43
N THR A 266 -17.21 -7.43 -45.62
CA THR A 266 -17.39 -7.19 -44.17
C THR A 266 -18.22 -5.94 -43.90
N LEU A 267 -17.93 -4.83 -44.59
CA LEU A 267 -18.68 -3.57 -44.45
C LEU A 267 -20.12 -3.72 -44.94
N GLU A 268 -20.34 -4.44 -46.04
CA GLU A 268 -21.67 -4.75 -46.55
C GLU A 268 -22.48 -5.62 -45.58
N ALA A 269 -21.85 -6.64 -44.98
CA ALA A 269 -22.50 -7.47 -43.97
C ALA A 269 -22.88 -6.67 -42.72
N LEU A 270 -22.04 -5.73 -42.28
CA LEU A 270 -22.36 -4.81 -41.18
C LEU A 270 -23.49 -3.85 -41.55
N ALA A 271 -23.44 -3.27 -42.75
CA ALA A 271 -24.47 -2.38 -43.29
C ALA A 271 -25.84 -3.05 -43.35
N GLN A 272 -25.89 -4.33 -43.77
CA GLN A 272 -27.12 -5.13 -43.80
C GLN A 272 -27.65 -5.43 -42.40
N ARG A 273 -26.78 -5.82 -41.46
CA ARG A 273 -27.18 -6.17 -40.09
C ARG A 273 -27.69 -4.97 -39.30
N TYR A 274 -26.98 -3.85 -39.40
CA TYR A 274 -27.25 -2.64 -38.64
C TYR A 274 -28.07 -1.60 -39.40
N HIS A 275 -28.54 -1.96 -40.60
CA HIS A 275 -29.41 -1.13 -41.44
C HIS A 275 -28.88 0.29 -41.67
N PHE A 276 -27.63 0.42 -42.10
CA PHE A 276 -27.04 1.71 -42.47
C PHE A 276 -26.43 1.70 -43.87
N GLU A 277 -26.29 2.89 -44.45
CA GLU A 277 -25.77 3.06 -45.79
C GLU A 277 -24.28 3.44 -45.79
N LEU A 278 -23.47 2.71 -46.56
CA LEU A 278 -22.03 2.95 -46.69
C LEU A 278 -21.70 4.25 -47.45
N ASN A 279 -22.64 4.75 -48.24
CA ASN A 279 -22.52 5.98 -49.03
C ASN A 279 -22.88 7.24 -48.25
N LYS A 280 -23.43 7.10 -47.04
CA LYS A 280 -23.80 8.23 -46.20
C LYS A 280 -22.54 8.88 -45.58
N PRO A 281 -22.46 10.21 -45.48
CA PRO A 281 -21.40 10.89 -44.75
C PRO A 281 -21.25 10.36 -43.31
N TRP A 282 -20.01 10.18 -42.84
CA TRP A 282 -19.72 9.61 -41.52
C TRP A 282 -20.43 10.34 -40.37
N LYS A 283 -20.43 11.69 -40.41
CA LYS A 283 -21.09 12.53 -39.40
C LYS A 283 -22.60 12.30 -39.28
N GLU A 284 -23.24 11.75 -40.32
CA GLU A 284 -24.68 11.49 -40.35
C GLU A 284 -25.04 10.07 -39.90
N LEU A 285 -24.04 9.23 -39.61
CA LEU A 285 -24.24 7.94 -38.94
C LEU A 285 -24.51 8.17 -37.45
N SER A 286 -25.29 7.27 -36.84
CA SER A 286 -25.52 7.33 -35.40
C SER A 286 -24.26 6.99 -34.61
N SER A 287 -24.13 7.54 -33.40
CA SER A 287 -22.99 7.29 -32.52
C SER A 287 -22.80 5.81 -32.17
N ASP A 288 -23.90 5.06 -32.04
CA ASP A 288 -23.89 3.61 -31.82
C ASP A 288 -23.25 2.85 -33.00
N ILE A 289 -23.58 3.22 -34.23
CA ILE A 289 -23.00 2.61 -35.43
C ILE A 289 -21.54 2.99 -35.60
N GLN A 290 -21.19 4.26 -35.33
CA GLN A 290 -19.79 4.70 -35.32
C GLN A 290 -18.96 3.92 -34.28
N GLN A 291 -19.51 3.69 -33.09
CA GLN A 291 -18.86 2.91 -32.05
C GLN A 291 -18.67 1.45 -32.45
N LYS A 292 -19.71 0.80 -33.02
CA LYS A 292 -19.64 -0.58 -33.51
C LYS A 292 -18.64 -0.74 -34.66
N LEU A 293 -18.52 0.26 -35.54
CA LEU A 293 -17.54 0.26 -36.62
C LEU A 293 -16.10 0.40 -36.12
N LEU A 294 -15.88 1.19 -35.06
CA LEU A 294 -14.53 1.46 -34.52
C LEU A 294 -14.07 0.39 -33.52
N TYR A 295 -14.93 0.00 -32.59
CA TYR A 295 -14.59 -0.88 -31.47
C TYR A 295 -15.06 -2.32 -31.66
N GLY A 296 -15.91 -2.56 -32.66
CA GLY A 296 -16.49 -3.86 -32.91
C GLY A 296 -17.78 -4.11 -32.16
N ASP A 297 -18.30 -5.32 -32.35
CA ASP A 297 -19.47 -5.83 -31.66
C ASP A 297 -19.21 -7.28 -31.20
N ASP A 298 -19.87 -7.68 -30.12
CA ASP A 298 -19.68 -8.99 -29.49
C ASP A 298 -20.42 -10.13 -30.21
N GLU A 299 -21.36 -9.79 -31.10
CA GLU A 299 -22.14 -10.78 -31.83
C GLU A 299 -21.41 -11.28 -33.08
N PRO A 300 -21.50 -12.59 -33.40
CA PRO A 300 -20.84 -13.15 -34.56
C PRO A 300 -21.46 -12.61 -35.86
N LEU A 301 -20.63 -12.09 -36.76
CA LEU A 301 -21.06 -11.63 -38.08
C LEU A 301 -20.81 -12.71 -39.15
N SER A 302 -21.84 -13.01 -39.94
CA SER A 302 -21.76 -13.95 -41.07
C SER A 302 -21.33 -13.19 -42.33
N ILE A 303 -20.15 -13.51 -42.86
CA ILE A 303 -19.58 -12.83 -44.04
C ILE A 303 -19.54 -13.82 -45.20
N ARG A 304 -20.09 -13.44 -46.36
CA ARG A 304 -19.94 -14.18 -47.61
C ARG A 304 -19.03 -13.39 -48.55
N TYR A 305 -17.92 -13.99 -48.95
CA TYR A 305 -17.02 -13.39 -49.93
C TYR A 305 -16.57 -14.44 -50.95
N THR A 306 -16.44 -14.04 -52.20
CA THR A 306 -15.86 -14.89 -53.25
C THR A 306 -14.36 -14.67 -53.27
N HIS A 307 -13.57 -15.68 -52.95
CA HIS A 307 -12.15 -15.68 -53.29
C HIS A 307 -12.02 -16.09 -54.76
N ASN A 308 -11.01 -15.59 -55.49
CA ASN A 308 -10.72 -16.04 -56.86
C ASN A 308 -10.30 -17.53 -56.96
N MET A 309 -10.42 -18.31 -55.88
CA MET A 309 -10.36 -19.76 -55.87
C MET A 309 -11.76 -20.31 -55.61
N VAL A 310 -12.28 -21.10 -56.54
CA VAL A 310 -13.58 -21.77 -56.43
C VAL A 310 -13.55 -22.73 -55.24
N ILE A 311 -14.20 -22.35 -54.14
CA ILE A 311 -14.47 -23.25 -53.01
C ILE A 311 -15.93 -23.70 -53.15
N PRO A 312 -16.22 -25.01 -53.30
CA PRO A 312 -17.58 -25.49 -53.32
C PRO A 312 -18.14 -25.41 -51.89
N ASN A 313 -19.14 -24.55 -51.69
CA ASN A 313 -19.77 -24.18 -50.42
C ASN A 313 -18.88 -23.40 -49.42
N PRO A 314 -18.85 -22.06 -49.50
CA PRO A 314 -18.28 -21.24 -48.43
C PRO A 314 -19.24 -21.22 -47.24
N THR A 315 -18.87 -21.90 -46.15
CA THR A 315 -19.44 -21.60 -44.83
C THR A 315 -18.99 -20.19 -44.43
N PRO A 316 -19.91 -19.30 -44.03
CA PRO A 316 -19.53 -17.94 -43.64
C PRO A 316 -18.71 -18.01 -42.34
N PRO A 317 -17.48 -17.45 -42.30
CA PRO A 317 -16.75 -17.36 -41.05
C PRO A 317 -17.50 -16.40 -40.11
N THR A 318 -17.95 -16.91 -38.96
CA THR A 318 -18.44 -16.09 -37.84
C THR A 318 -17.25 -15.53 -37.09
N LEU A 319 -16.92 -14.26 -37.31
CA LEU A 319 -15.86 -13.55 -36.61
C LEU A 319 -16.44 -12.57 -35.61
N LYS A 320 -15.82 -12.47 -34.43
CA LYS A 320 -15.91 -11.27 -33.60
C LYS A 320 -15.13 -10.18 -34.31
N VAL A 321 -15.83 -9.14 -34.74
CA VAL A 321 -15.25 -8.06 -35.53
C VAL A 321 -14.48 -7.13 -34.59
N LEU A 322 -13.26 -7.49 -34.23
CA LEU A 322 -12.36 -6.61 -33.49
C LEU A 322 -11.46 -5.89 -34.51
N PHE A 323 -11.98 -4.85 -35.16
CA PHE A 323 -11.31 -4.12 -36.26
C PHE A 323 -9.96 -3.50 -35.84
N LEU A 324 -9.77 -3.26 -34.54
CA LEU A 324 -8.52 -2.75 -33.97
C LEU A 324 -7.43 -3.82 -33.79
N ILE A 325 -7.75 -5.12 -33.86
CA ILE A 325 -6.77 -6.22 -33.70
C ILE A 325 -5.79 -6.32 -34.87
N TRP A 326 -6.11 -5.80 -36.07
CA TRP A 326 -5.14 -5.77 -37.17
C TRP A 326 -3.93 -4.87 -36.86
N ILE A 327 -4.13 -3.81 -36.07
CA ILE A 327 -3.06 -2.86 -35.74
C ILE A 327 -2.14 -3.43 -34.64
N ALA A 328 -2.65 -4.31 -33.78
CA ALA A 328 -1.92 -4.94 -32.69
C ALA A 328 -0.97 -6.08 -33.13
N ALA A 329 -1.03 -6.54 -34.38
CA ALA A 329 -0.20 -7.64 -34.88
C ALA A 329 1.24 -7.21 -35.23
N THR A 330 2.11 -7.20 -34.20
CA THR A 330 3.55 -7.56 -34.16
C THR A 330 4.49 -7.15 -35.31
N ASN A 331 4.29 -6.00 -35.96
CA ASN A 331 5.27 -5.47 -36.92
C ASN A 331 5.58 -3.98 -36.63
N ARG A 332 6.87 -3.59 -36.66
CA ARG A 332 7.34 -2.21 -36.36
C ARG A 332 6.66 -1.14 -37.22
N LEU A 333 6.28 -1.47 -38.45
CA LEU A 333 5.52 -0.57 -39.33
C LEU A 333 4.10 -0.31 -38.81
N ARG A 334 3.43 -1.32 -38.24
CA ARG A 334 2.07 -1.19 -37.69
C ARG A 334 2.05 -0.44 -36.37
N ALA A 335 3.09 -0.60 -35.54
CA ALA A 335 3.26 0.21 -34.33
C ALA A 335 3.36 1.72 -34.64
N ARG A 336 4.01 2.09 -35.76
CA ARG A 336 4.07 3.49 -36.22
C ARG A 336 2.70 4.01 -36.68
N VAL A 337 1.88 3.16 -37.28
CA VAL A 337 0.50 3.52 -37.66
C VAL A 337 -0.36 3.67 -36.40
N TYR A 338 -0.28 2.73 -35.46
CA TYR A 338 -0.96 2.80 -34.16
C TYR A 338 -0.63 4.10 -33.41
N ALA A 339 0.65 4.45 -33.33
CA ALA A 339 1.09 5.68 -32.66
C ALA A 339 0.59 6.96 -33.35
N LYS A 340 0.34 6.95 -34.67
CA LYS A 340 -0.20 8.10 -35.40
C LYS A 340 -1.69 8.32 -35.19
N ILE A 341 -2.42 7.27 -34.82
CA ILE A 341 -3.88 7.30 -34.61
C ILE A 341 -4.27 7.20 -33.12
N SER A 342 -3.28 7.26 -32.23
CA SER A 342 -3.47 7.16 -30.78
C SER A 342 -3.00 8.42 -30.10
N ARG A 343 -3.65 8.79 -29.00
CA ARG A 343 -3.24 9.88 -28.12
C ARG A 343 -2.77 9.31 -26.79
N ALA A 344 -1.77 9.95 -26.21
CA ALA A 344 -1.34 9.64 -24.86
C ALA A 344 -2.35 10.26 -23.88
N ILE A 345 -3.04 9.42 -23.10
CA ILE A 345 -4.01 9.84 -22.09
C ILE A 345 -3.50 9.45 -20.70
N CYS A 346 -3.57 10.38 -19.74
CA CYS A 346 -3.33 10.10 -18.33
C CYS A 346 -4.63 9.60 -17.68
N ARG A 347 -4.66 8.35 -17.23
CA ARG A 347 -5.81 7.82 -16.48
C ARG A 347 -5.81 8.28 -15.02
N PRO A 348 -6.98 8.42 -14.37
CA PRO A 348 -7.09 8.89 -12.99
C PRO A 348 -6.35 8.02 -11.98
N ALA A 349 -6.23 6.71 -12.23
CA ALA A 349 -5.52 5.79 -11.33
C ALA A 349 -4.00 6.02 -11.30
N CYS A 350 -3.44 6.65 -12.34
CA CYS A 350 -2.04 7.05 -12.40
C CYS A 350 -1.95 8.59 -12.47
N VAL A 351 -2.58 9.33 -11.53
CA VAL A 351 -2.55 10.82 -11.47
C VAL A 351 -1.13 11.33 -11.71
N GLN A 352 -0.79 11.63 -12.97
CA GLN A 352 0.45 12.17 -13.56
C GLN A 352 1.84 11.67 -13.08
N ILE A 353 1.93 10.89 -12.01
CA ILE A 353 3.18 10.58 -11.29
C ILE A 353 3.73 9.21 -11.72
N ALA A 354 2.94 8.43 -12.47
CA ALA A 354 3.32 7.11 -13.00
C ALA A 354 3.72 6.09 -11.93
N MET A 355 3.34 6.32 -10.67
CA MET A 355 3.75 5.52 -9.52
C MET A 355 2.62 4.72 -8.90
N GLU A 356 2.98 3.75 -8.08
CA GLU A 356 2.05 3.04 -7.22
C GLU A 356 1.41 4.01 -6.18
N PRO A 357 0.15 3.81 -5.75
CA PRO A 357 -0.56 4.79 -4.93
C PRO A 357 -0.09 4.92 -3.46
N ALA A 358 0.72 3.97 -2.99
CA ALA A 358 1.24 3.89 -1.62
C ALA A 358 2.65 4.47 -1.53
#